data_AF-A0A242LLH8-F1
#
_entry.id   AF-A0A242LLH8-F1
#
_cell.length_a   1.000
_cell.length_b   1.000
_cell.length_c   1.000
_cell.angle_alpha   90.00
_cell.angle_beta   90.00
_cell.angle_gamma   90.00
#
_symmetry.space_group_name_H-M   'P 1'
#
loop_
_entity.id
_entity.type
_entity.pdbx_description
1 polymer ?
#
loop_
_entity_poly.entity_id
_entity_poly.type
_entity_poly.pdbx_seq_one_letter_code
_entity_poly.pdbx_strand_id
1 'polypeptide(L)'
;MTKMERPDERKALEILREVDPEKYQAAILLGKPDIQNPKQNIGVEVTQSLKESVLKALKLDGTNVHNDGQILESIKERYGNDVLRISLPLPDSTKKAIAISIANWHSLFNLIEAYDNKVEKLQSGNYKLYQENNLFIFVFGEDEKSIEQLAKHIYRNQTGRQ
;
A
#
# COMPACT_ATOMS: atom_id res chain seq x y z
N MET A 1 -21.07 -2.27 16.33
CA MET A 1 -20.70 -1.16 15.44
C MET A 1 -20.24 -1.78 14.13
N THR A 2 -21.00 -1.64 13.06
CA THR A 2 -20.58 -2.07 11.71
C THR A 2 -19.43 -1.17 11.27
N LYS A 3 -18.24 -1.76 11.11
CA LYS A 3 -17.07 -1.06 10.58
C LYS A 3 -17.45 -0.55 9.18
N MET A 4 -17.34 0.75 8.95
CA MET A 4 -17.64 1.34 7.65
C MET A 4 -16.65 0.74 6.64
N GLU A 5 -17.17 0.04 5.63
CA GLU A 5 -16.35 -0.62 4.62
C GLU A 5 -15.53 0.44 3.87
N ARG A 6 -14.22 0.20 3.71
CA ARG A 6 -13.39 1.12 2.96
C ARG A 6 -13.51 0.82 1.45
N PRO A 7 -13.67 1.83 0.58
CA PRO A 7 -13.81 1.62 -0.87
C PRO A 7 -12.64 0.88 -1.53
N ASP A 8 -11.42 1.07 -1.02
CA ASP A 8 -10.20 0.36 -1.46
C ASP A 8 -10.28 -1.15 -1.19
N GLU A 9 -10.70 -1.54 0.03
CA GLU A 9 -10.90 -2.95 0.39
C GLU A 9 -11.96 -3.63 -0.49
N ARG A 10 -13.07 -2.93 -0.73
CA ARG A 10 -14.15 -3.41 -1.61
C ARG A 10 -13.62 -3.66 -3.03
N LYS A 11 -12.87 -2.71 -3.57
CA LYS A 11 -12.31 -2.84 -4.92
C LYS A 11 -11.27 -3.97 -5.00
N ALA A 12 -10.44 -4.13 -3.97
CA ALA A 12 -9.49 -5.25 -3.91
C ALA A 12 -10.21 -6.60 -3.90
N LEU A 13 -11.32 -6.73 -3.15
CA LEU A 13 -12.12 -7.96 -3.12
C LEU A 13 -12.76 -8.27 -4.49
N GLU A 14 -13.26 -7.27 -5.20
CA GLU A 14 -13.78 -7.45 -6.57
C GLU A 14 -12.69 -8.01 -7.49
N ILE A 15 -11.51 -7.39 -7.50
CA ILE A 15 -10.39 -7.81 -8.34
C ILE A 15 -9.95 -9.24 -7.98
N LEU A 16 -9.81 -9.56 -6.69
CA LEU A 16 -9.40 -10.90 -6.25
C LEU A 16 -10.39 -11.98 -6.69
N ARG A 17 -11.69 -11.71 -6.63
CA ARG A 17 -12.73 -12.64 -7.09
C ARG A 17 -12.74 -12.83 -8.60
N GLU A 18 -12.35 -11.80 -9.35
CA GLU A 18 -12.24 -11.87 -10.81
C GLU A 18 -10.99 -12.65 -11.24
N VAL A 19 -9.85 -12.38 -10.59
CA VAL A 19 -8.54 -12.96 -10.96
C VAL A 19 -8.38 -14.40 -10.47
N ASP A 20 -8.88 -14.73 -9.28
CA ASP A 20 -8.78 -16.06 -8.69
C ASP A 20 -10.09 -16.42 -7.94
N PRO A 21 -11.17 -16.71 -8.69
CA PRO A 21 -12.49 -16.98 -8.12
C PRO A 21 -12.48 -18.22 -7.22
N GLU A 22 -11.75 -19.27 -7.57
CA GLU A 22 -11.69 -20.51 -6.75
C GLU A 22 -11.19 -20.24 -5.33
N LYS A 23 -10.31 -19.25 -5.18
CA LYS A 23 -9.73 -18.86 -3.90
C LYS A 23 -10.47 -17.74 -3.17
N TYR A 24 -11.11 -16.82 -3.89
CA TYR A 24 -11.67 -15.60 -3.28
C TYR A 24 -13.19 -15.42 -3.43
N GLN A 25 -13.90 -16.32 -4.13
CA GLN A 25 -15.35 -16.21 -4.31
C GLN A 25 -16.11 -16.08 -2.99
N ALA A 26 -15.69 -16.83 -1.97
CA ALA A 26 -16.31 -16.83 -0.63
C ALA A 26 -15.69 -15.80 0.34
N ALA A 27 -14.73 -14.99 -0.10
CA ALA A 27 -14.07 -14.02 0.76
C ALA A 27 -15.01 -12.85 1.11
N ILE A 28 -14.82 -12.24 2.28
CA ILE A 28 -15.65 -11.18 2.84
C ILE A 28 -14.78 -10.06 3.43
N LEU A 29 -15.34 -8.85 3.54
CA LEU A 29 -14.68 -7.72 4.21
C LEU A 29 -14.89 -7.80 5.71
N LEU A 30 -13.81 -7.74 6.49
CA LEU A 30 -13.85 -7.85 7.95
C LEU A 30 -12.80 -6.93 8.62
N GLY A 31 -12.66 -7.08 9.94
CA GLY A 31 -11.85 -6.21 10.78
C GLY A 31 -10.36 -6.26 10.47
N LYS A 32 -9.72 -7.39 10.77
CA LYS A 32 -8.31 -7.68 10.49
C LYS A 32 -8.14 -9.18 10.28
N PRO A 33 -7.52 -9.63 9.17
CA PRO A 33 -7.14 -8.84 7.99
C PRO A 33 -8.36 -8.25 7.25
N ASP A 34 -8.10 -7.29 6.36
CA ASP A 34 -9.14 -6.48 5.70
C ASP A 34 -10.13 -7.35 4.88
N ILE A 35 -9.61 -8.36 4.19
CA ILE A 35 -10.39 -9.38 3.46
C ILE A 35 -10.09 -10.74 4.09
N GLN A 36 -11.12 -11.58 4.25
CA GLN A 36 -11.00 -12.89 4.89
C GLN A 36 -11.79 -13.93 4.11
N ASN A 37 -11.21 -15.09 3.89
CA ASN A 37 -11.93 -16.29 3.46
C ASN A 37 -11.85 -17.34 4.58
N PRO A 38 -12.86 -17.38 5.48
CA PRO A 38 -12.85 -18.33 6.60
C PRO A 38 -12.91 -19.80 6.16
N LYS A 39 -13.48 -20.09 4.98
CA LYS A 39 -13.61 -21.48 4.50
C LYS A 39 -12.27 -22.08 4.11
N GLN A 40 -11.43 -21.28 3.45
CA GLN A 40 -10.09 -21.69 3.02
C GLN A 40 -8.99 -21.24 3.99
N ASN A 41 -9.37 -20.60 5.09
CA ASN A 41 -8.47 -20.09 6.10
C ASN A 41 -7.40 -19.13 5.53
N ILE A 42 -7.86 -18.18 4.72
CA ILE A 42 -7.04 -17.15 4.06
C ILE A 42 -7.36 -15.77 4.63
N GLY A 43 -6.33 -14.99 4.92
CA GLY A 43 -6.41 -13.57 5.22
C GLY A 43 -5.72 -12.74 4.15
N VAL A 44 -6.29 -11.59 3.77
CA VAL A 44 -5.64 -10.62 2.87
C VAL A 44 -5.68 -9.23 3.48
N GLU A 45 -4.50 -8.66 3.68
CA GLU A 45 -4.35 -7.25 4.06
C GLU A 45 -4.28 -6.40 2.79
N VAL A 46 -5.02 -5.29 2.76
CA VAL A 46 -5.06 -4.37 1.62
C VAL A 46 -4.26 -3.12 1.96
N THR A 47 -3.29 -2.81 1.10
CA THR A 47 -2.49 -1.60 1.18
C THR A 47 -2.40 -0.91 -0.17
N GLN A 48 -1.99 0.35 -0.17
CA GLN A 48 -1.81 1.15 -1.38
C GLN A 48 -0.46 1.86 -1.32
N SER A 49 0.22 1.97 -2.47
CA SER A 49 1.32 2.91 -2.62
C SER A 49 0.77 4.34 -2.51
N LEU A 50 1.27 5.14 -1.58
CA LEU A 50 0.80 6.53 -1.43
C LEU A 50 1.68 7.54 -2.18
N LYS A 51 2.86 7.11 -2.67
CA LYS A 51 3.90 8.02 -3.17
C LYS A 51 3.39 8.89 -4.30
N GLU A 52 2.91 8.28 -5.37
CA GLU A 52 2.49 9.02 -6.55
C GLU A 52 1.24 9.88 -6.32
N SER A 53 0.25 9.39 -5.55
CA SER A 53 -0.93 10.20 -5.22
C SER A 53 -0.55 11.44 -4.40
N VAL A 54 0.44 11.31 -3.51
CA VAL A 54 1.00 12.42 -2.74
C VAL A 54 1.77 13.36 -3.66
N LEU A 55 2.63 12.86 -4.55
CA LEU A 55 3.37 13.68 -5.50
C LEU A 55 2.43 14.45 -6.43
N LYS A 56 1.39 13.81 -6.98
CA LYS A 56 0.32 14.46 -7.76
C LYS A 56 -0.42 15.54 -6.98
N ALA A 57 -0.80 15.25 -5.74
CA ALA A 57 -1.47 16.24 -4.87
C ALA A 57 -0.58 17.46 -4.60
N LEU A 58 0.74 17.27 -4.57
CA LEU A 58 1.74 18.32 -4.39
C LEU A 58 2.16 19.00 -5.70
N LYS A 59 1.69 18.51 -6.85
CA LYS A 59 2.11 18.91 -8.21
C LYS A 59 3.61 18.72 -8.43
N LEU A 60 4.14 17.60 -7.97
CA LEU A 60 5.55 17.18 -8.09
C LEU A 60 5.70 15.93 -8.99
N ASP A 61 4.61 15.48 -9.60
CA ASP A 61 4.51 14.34 -10.51
C ASP A 61 5.11 14.60 -11.91
N GLY A 62 5.17 15.86 -12.33
CA GLY A 62 5.76 16.25 -13.62
C GLY A 62 7.29 16.40 -13.61
N THR A 63 7.91 16.43 -12.44
CA THR A 63 9.36 16.39 -12.33
C THR A 63 9.80 14.94 -12.49
N ASN A 64 10.64 14.69 -13.49
CA ASN A 64 11.19 13.39 -13.85
C ASN A 64 12.20 12.92 -12.77
N VAL A 65 11.73 12.82 -11.52
CA VAL A 65 12.61 12.67 -10.36
C VAL A 65 12.84 11.20 -10.09
N HIS A 66 14.01 10.73 -10.51
CA HIS A 66 14.55 9.43 -10.13
C HIS A 66 15.34 9.49 -8.81
N ASN A 67 15.23 10.58 -8.04
CA ASN A 67 16.00 10.79 -6.80
C ASN A 67 15.13 11.34 -5.66
N ASP A 68 14.78 10.47 -4.71
CA ASP A 68 13.97 10.78 -3.53
C ASP A 68 14.51 11.96 -2.69
N GLY A 69 15.82 12.20 -2.72
CA GLY A 69 16.43 13.36 -2.06
C GLY A 69 15.97 14.70 -2.65
N GLN A 70 15.85 14.80 -3.97
CA GLN A 70 15.41 16.03 -4.63
C GLN A 70 13.92 16.32 -4.40
N ILE A 71 13.10 15.26 -4.37
CA ILE A 71 11.69 15.37 -3.98
C ILE A 71 11.59 15.90 -2.55
N LEU A 72 12.35 15.32 -1.62
CA LEU A 72 12.30 15.72 -0.22
C LEU A 72 12.74 17.17 -0.03
N GLU A 73 13.83 17.60 -0.67
CA GLU A 73 14.27 18.99 -0.59
C GLU A 73 13.23 19.95 -1.18
N SER A 74 12.63 19.62 -2.33
CA SER A 74 11.55 20.42 -2.93
C SER A 74 10.34 20.55 -1.99
N ILE A 75 10.01 19.49 -1.26
CA ILE A 75 8.92 19.48 -0.28
C ILE A 75 9.30 20.33 0.94
N LYS A 76 10.53 20.20 1.45
CA LYS A 76 11.01 20.99 2.58
C LYS A 76 11.04 22.48 2.26
N GLU A 77 11.52 22.85 1.08
CA GLU A 77 11.54 24.23 0.62
C GLU A 77 10.13 24.82 0.55
N ARG A 78 9.15 24.06 0.04
CA ARG A 78 7.79 24.56 -0.17
C ARG A 78 6.90 24.48 1.08
N TYR A 79 7.10 23.49 1.94
CA TYR A 79 6.17 23.15 3.03
C TYR A 79 6.82 23.07 4.41
N GLY A 80 8.14 23.27 4.53
CA GLY A 80 8.89 23.20 5.78
C GLY A 80 9.29 21.77 6.18
N ASN A 81 9.76 21.60 7.42
CA ASN A 81 10.29 20.31 7.91
C ASN A 81 9.31 19.52 8.81
N ASP A 82 8.09 20.03 9.01
CA ASP A 82 7.15 19.50 9.99
C ASP A 82 6.16 18.47 9.39
N VAL A 83 4.86 18.69 9.58
CA VAL A 83 3.78 17.80 9.14
C VAL A 83 3.10 18.39 7.92
N LEU A 84 3.26 17.71 6.79
CA LEU A 84 2.56 18.00 5.55
C LEU A 84 1.12 17.50 5.65
N ARG A 85 0.15 18.42 5.56
CA ARG A 85 -1.28 18.07 5.53
C ARG A 85 -1.80 18.23 4.12
N ILE A 86 -2.32 17.16 3.54
CA ILE A 86 -2.84 17.16 2.16
C ILE A 86 -4.16 16.43 2.07
N SER A 87 -4.95 16.83 1.08
CA SER A 87 -6.18 16.15 0.69
C SER A 87 -5.88 15.28 -0.52
N LEU A 88 -5.73 13.97 -0.29
CA LEU A 88 -5.48 13.01 -1.36
C LEU A 88 -6.76 12.69 -2.13
N PRO A 89 -6.78 12.82 -3.47
CA PRO A 89 -7.81 12.21 -4.29
C PRO A 89 -7.64 10.68 -4.29
N LEU A 90 -8.73 9.95 -4.07
CA LEU A 90 -8.78 8.50 -4.13
C LEU A 90 -9.32 8.03 -5.50
N PRO A 91 -9.08 6.77 -5.91
CA PRO A 91 -9.55 6.24 -7.20
C PRO A 91 -11.08 6.30 -7.39
N ASP A 92 -11.84 6.30 -6.30
CA ASP A 92 -13.30 6.45 -6.29
C ASP A 92 -13.75 7.92 -6.35
N SER A 93 -12.84 8.84 -6.67
CA SER A 93 -13.05 10.29 -6.70
C SER A 93 -13.36 10.94 -5.34
N THR A 94 -13.29 10.19 -4.24
CA THR A 94 -13.40 10.76 -2.90
C THR A 94 -12.08 11.41 -2.49
N LYS A 95 -12.09 12.14 -1.36
CA LYS A 95 -10.90 12.81 -0.83
C LYS A 95 -10.60 12.31 0.57
N LYS A 96 -9.32 12.04 0.85
CA LYS A 96 -8.82 11.65 2.17
C LYS A 96 -7.87 12.70 2.70
N ALA A 97 -8.21 13.31 3.83
CA ALA A 97 -7.28 14.15 4.57
C ALA A 97 -6.21 13.26 5.20
N ILE A 98 -4.95 13.55 4.91
CA ILE A 98 -3.81 12.86 5.50
C ILE A 98 -2.80 13.86 6.05
N ALA A 99 -2.03 13.40 7.04
CA ALA A 99 -0.92 14.12 7.62
C ALA A 99 0.33 13.25 7.50
N ILE A 100 1.37 13.77 6.86
CA ILE A 100 2.64 13.10 6.63
C ILE A 100 3.71 13.84 7.43
N SER A 101 4.43 13.14 8.29
CA SER A 101 5.65 13.69 8.88
C SER A 101 6.74 13.72 7.81
N ILE A 102 7.27 14.90 7.49
CA ILE A 102 8.31 15.09 6.46
C ILE A 102 9.61 14.42 6.90
N ALA A 103 9.88 14.33 8.20
CA ALA A 103 10.97 13.55 8.77
C ALA A 103 10.90 12.05 8.42
N ASN A 104 9.70 11.50 8.22
CA ASN A 104 9.48 10.09 7.90
C ASN A 104 9.21 9.84 6.40
N TRP A 105 9.47 10.83 5.54
CA TRP A 105 9.18 10.77 4.10
C TRP A 105 9.74 9.51 3.43
N HIS A 106 11.01 9.19 3.66
CA HIS A 106 11.66 8.02 3.04
C HIS A 106 10.99 6.69 3.42
N SER A 107 10.61 6.53 4.69
CA SER A 107 9.97 5.31 5.20
C SER A 107 8.53 5.15 4.69
N LEU A 108 7.79 6.25 4.56
CA LEU A 108 6.38 6.23 4.14
C LEU A 108 6.18 5.93 2.65
N PHE A 109 7.20 6.14 1.83
CA PHE A 109 7.12 6.04 0.37
C PHE A 109 8.06 5.00 -0.25
N ASN A 110 8.82 4.28 0.56
CA ASN A 110 9.58 3.13 0.10
C ASN A 110 8.67 1.90 0.04
N LEU A 111 8.31 1.48 -1.17
CA LEU A 111 7.41 0.34 -1.39
C LEU A 111 7.98 -0.97 -0.83
N ILE A 112 9.31 -1.15 -0.85
CA ILE A 112 9.99 -2.30 -0.25
C ILE A 112 9.85 -2.28 1.27
N GLU A 113 10.09 -1.13 1.90
CA GLU A 113 9.96 -0.99 3.36
C GLU A 113 8.49 -1.11 3.80
N ALA A 114 7.55 -0.57 3.04
CA ALA A 114 6.12 -0.74 3.28
C ALA A 114 5.69 -2.22 3.14
N TYR A 115 6.23 -2.93 2.15
CA TYR A 115 6.04 -4.36 1.98
C TYR A 115 6.62 -5.13 3.17
N ASP A 116 7.90 -4.94 3.50
CA ASP A 116 8.58 -5.65 4.58
C ASP A 116 7.87 -5.42 5.92
N ASN A 117 7.50 -4.17 6.24
CA ASN A 117 6.73 -3.83 7.44
C ASN A 117 5.35 -4.52 7.49
N LYS A 118 4.68 -4.67 6.34
CA LYS A 118 3.37 -5.34 6.27
C LYS A 118 3.53 -6.86 6.35
N VAL A 119 4.53 -7.43 5.70
CA VAL A 119 4.85 -8.87 5.79
C VAL A 119 5.24 -9.25 7.22
N GLU A 120 6.08 -8.47 7.88
CA GLU A 120 6.44 -8.69 9.28
C GLU A 120 5.20 -8.66 10.18
N LYS A 121 4.28 -7.71 9.96
CA LYS A 121 2.99 -7.63 10.69
C LYS A 121 2.01 -8.74 10.34
N LEU A 122 2.07 -9.32 9.15
CA LEU A 122 1.28 -10.51 8.81
C LEU A 122 1.86 -11.76 9.48
N GLN A 123 3.18 -11.82 9.65
CA GLN A 123 3.89 -12.92 10.29
C GLN A 123 3.91 -12.82 11.83
N SER A 124 3.57 -11.66 12.40
CA SER A 124 3.57 -11.38 13.84
C SER A 124 2.23 -10.84 14.35
N GLY A 125 1.90 -11.01 15.63
CA GLY A 125 0.69 -10.45 16.24
C GLY A 125 -0.65 -11.12 15.87
N ASN A 126 -1.74 -10.32 15.85
CA ASN A 126 -3.14 -10.78 15.71
C ASN A 126 -3.51 -11.33 14.31
N TYR A 127 -2.58 -11.38 13.37
CA TYR A 127 -2.79 -11.89 12.00
C TYR A 127 -2.47 -13.39 11.86
N LYS A 128 -1.96 -14.04 12.91
CA LYS A 128 -1.74 -15.51 12.98
C LYS A 128 -3.01 -16.37 12.95
N LEU A 129 -4.17 -15.77 12.66
CA LEU A 129 -5.47 -16.46 12.63
C LEU A 129 -5.63 -17.35 11.39
N TYR A 130 -4.90 -17.05 10.31
CA TYR A 130 -5.07 -17.69 9.00
C TYR A 130 -3.86 -18.54 8.63
N GLN A 131 -4.11 -19.68 7.97
CA GLN A 131 -3.07 -20.58 7.45
C GLN A 131 -2.31 -19.94 6.28
N GLU A 132 -3.01 -19.11 5.51
CA GLU A 132 -2.43 -18.35 4.42
C GLU A 132 -2.70 -16.85 4.62
N ASN A 133 -1.65 -16.03 4.56
CA ASN A 133 -1.74 -14.59 4.68
C ASN A 133 -1.17 -13.93 3.43
N ASN A 134 -2.01 -13.17 2.74
CA ASN A 134 -1.67 -12.47 1.51
C ASN A 134 -1.65 -10.95 1.73
N LEU A 135 -0.86 -10.26 0.92
CA LEU A 135 -0.81 -8.81 0.86
C LEU A 135 -1.25 -8.35 -0.53
N PHE A 136 -2.36 -7.61 -0.59
CA PHE A 136 -2.81 -6.96 -1.82
C PHE A 136 -2.31 -5.52 -1.83
N ILE A 137 -1.57 -5.14 -2.87
CA ILE A 137 -1.00 -3.80 -3.00
C ILE A 137 -1.60 -3.14 -4.24
N PHE A 138 -2.36 -2.06 -4.05
CA PHE A 138 -2.67 -1.15 -5.14
C PHE A 138 -1.42 -0.39 -5.56
N VAL A 139 -1.09 -0.51 -6.84
CA VAL A 139 0.01 0.18 -7.50
C VAL A 139 -0.56 0.95 -8.69
N PHE A 140 -0.05 2.15 -8.94
CA PHE A 140 -0.47 2.97 -10.07
C PHE A 140 0.37 2.60 -11.30
N GLY A 141 -0.16 2.80 -12.52
CA GLY A 141 0.54 2.43 -13.76
C GLY A 141 1.91 3.09 -13.94
N GLU A 142 2.15 4.20 -13.24
CA GLU A 142 3.43 4.93 -13.22
C GLU A 142 4.44 4.33 -12.21
N ASP A 143 4.01 3.39 -11.35
CA ASP A 143 4.86 2.70 -10.34
C ASP A 143 5.67 1.54 -10.94
N GLU A 144 5.69 1.34 -12.26
CA GLU A 144 6.31 0.17 -12.93
C GLU A 144 7.74 -0.14 -12.44
N LYS A 145 8.60 0.89 -12.34
CA LYS A 145 9.97 0.73 -11.82
C LYS A 145 9.99 0.30 -10.34
N SER A 146 9.11 0.87 -9.52
CA SER A 146 9.00 0.53 -8.10
C SER A 146 8.47 -0.90 -7.91
N ILE A 147 7.55 -1.33 -8.77
CA ILE A 147 7.03 -2.71 -8.84
C ILE A 147 8.14 -3.67 -9.23
N GLU A 148 8.93 -3.36 -10.27
CA GLU A 148 10.06 -4.19 -10.67
C GLU A 148 11.10 -4.34 -9.56
N GLN A 149 11.42 -3.25 -8.86
CA GLN A 149 12.35 -3.28 -7.73
C GLN A 149 11.81 -4.11 -6.57
N LEU A 150 10.53 -3.98 -6.24
CA LEU A 150 9.86 -4.82 -5.25
C LEU A 150 9.89 -6.30 -5.67
N ALA A 151 9.58 -6.62 -6.93
CA ALA A 151 9.62 -7.99 -7.43
C ALA A 151 11.03 -8.60 -7.31
N LYS A 152 12.08 -7.82 -7.63
CA LYS A 152 13.47 -8.23 -7.44
C LYS A 152 13.81 -8.47 -5.97
N HIS A 153 13.35 -7.60 -5.06
CA HIS A 153 13.54 -7.77 -3.61
C HIS A 153 12.87 -9.06 -3.09
N ILE A 154 11.61 -9.29 -3.46
CA ILE A 154 10.87 -10.51 -3.10
C ILE A 154 11.61 -11.76 -3.61
N TYR A 155 12.05 -11.75 -4.87
CA TYR A 155 12.78 -12.86 -5.46
C TYR A 155 14.10 -13.16 -4.74
N ARG A 156 14.87 -12.11 -4.36
CA ARG A 156 16.11 -12.27 -3.58
C ARG A 156 15.84 -12.90 -2.22
N ASN A 157 14.81 -12.44 -1.51
CA ASN A 157 14.44 -12.97 -0.19
C ASN A 157 13.98 -14.43 -0.25
N GLN A 158 13.28 -14.83 -1.32
CA GLN A 158 12.85 -16.22 -1.52
C GLN A 158 14.01 -17.17 -1.89
N THR A 159 15.02 -16.66 -2.61
CA THR A 159 16.12 -17.49 -3.15
C THR A 159 17.42 -17.42 -2.33
N GLY A 160 17.50 -16.54 -1.33
CA GLY A 160 18.69 -16.35 -0.50
C GLY A 160 19.91 -15.80 -1.25
N ARG A 161 19.72 -15.26 -2.47
CA ARG A 161 20.79 -14.69 -3.28
C ARG A 161 20.90 -13.18 -3.03
N GLN A 162 22.00 -12.77 -2.41
CA GLN A 162 22.42 -11.36 -2.31
C GLN A 162 22.91 -10.84 -3.66
#